data_AF-A0A9P0B006-F1
#
_entry.id   AF-A0A9P0B006-F1
#
_cell.length_a   1.000
_cell.length_b   1.000
_cell.length_c   1.000
_cell.angle_alpha   90.00
_cell.angle_beta   90.00
_cell.angle_gamma   90.00
#
_symmetry.space_group_name_H-M   'P 1'
#
loop_
_entity.id
_entity.type
_entity.pdbx_description
1 polymer ?
#
loop_
_entity_poly.entity_id
_entity_poly.type
_entity_poly.pdbx_seq_one_letter_code
_entity_poly.pdbx_strand_id
1 'polypeptide(L)'
;MESAFPQREQEIKTFLKFPLKHLTELESFEQQLKTEKSILKSYQKFIKSIGGNTYKDFVSRLCKNVFTNSLAECCSWLGRKNNYAISSLEITNQAFEIIHQQTKCTRKEYETAFAEWLRHAKQRRVREEKN
;
A
#
# COMPACT_ATOMS: atom_id res chain seq x y z
N MET A 1 -22.56 24.28 10.64
CA MET A 1 -23.26 23.66 9.50
C MET A 1 -22.56 24.21 8.26
N GLU A 2 -21.89 23.47 7.40
CA GLU A 2 -21.98 22.06 6.99
C GLU A 2 -20.55 21.51 6.82
N SER A 3 -20.26 20.32 7.34
CA SER A 3 -18.97 19.65 7.22
C SER A 3 -18.81 18.99 5.83
N ALA A 4 -18.10 19.63 4.91
CA ALA A 4 -17.80 19.13 3.56
C ALA A 4 -16.55 18.22 3.48
N PHE A 5 -16.37 17.34 4.47
CA PHE A 5 -15.21 16.45 4.57
C PHE A 5 -15.33 15.04 3.94
N PRO A 6 -16.51 14.47 3.61
CA PRO A 6 -16.56 13.10 3.07
C PRO A 6 -16.21 12.94 1.57
N GLN A 7 -16.40 13.99 0.76
CA GLN A 7 -16.35 13.86 -0.72
C GLN A 7 -14.92 13.81 -1.26
N ARG A 8 -14.00 14.56 -0.64
CA ARG A 8 -12.62 14.71 -1.13
C ARG A 8 -11.79 13.42 -0.97
N GLU A 9 -12.08 12.60 0.03
CA GLU A 9 -11.44 11.30 0.21
C GLU A 9 -11.95 10.24 -0.78
N GLN A 10 -13.24 10.30 -1.14
CA GLN A 10 -13.82 9.41 -2.15
C GLN A 10 -13.27 9.71 -3.55
N GLU A 11 -13.12 10.97 -3.94
CA GLU A 11 -12.55 11.34 -5.24
C GLU A 11 -11.09 10.88 -5.42
N ILE A 12 -10.26 10.98 -4.38
CA ILE A 12 -8.87 10.47 -4.41
C ILE A 12 -8.87 8.95 -4.53
N LYS A 13 -9.78 8.25 -3.84
CA LYS A 13 -9.97 6.80 -3.94
C LYS A 13 -10.50 6.36 -5.31
N THR A 14 -11.24 7.20 -6.03
CA THR A 14 -11.78 6.85 -7.35
C THR A 14 -10.75 7.04 -8.48
N PHE A 15 -9.82 7.98 -8.32
CA PHE A 15 -8.77 8.22 -9.32
C PHE A 15 -7.67 7.14 -9.30
N LEU A 16 -7.30 6.66 -8.11
CA LEU A 16 -6.35 5.57 -7.92
C LEU A 16 -7.17 4.28 -7.79
N LYS A 17 -7.19 3.43 -8.83
CA LYS A 17 -7.99 2.19 -8.91
C LYS A 17 -7.55 1.13 -7.87
N PHE A 18 -7.68 1.46 -6.59
CA PHE A 18 -7.34 0.62 -5.46
C PHE A 18 -8.56 -0.15 -4.95
N PRO A 19 -8.39 -1.35 -4.39
CA PRO A 19 -7.13 -2.09 -4.28
C PRO A 19 -6.69 -2.73 -5.62
N LEU A 20 -5.38 -2.83 -5.83
CA LEU A 20 -4.79 -3.50 -6.99
C LEU A 20 -4.99 -5.02 -6.91
N LYS A 21 -5.35 -5.62 -8.03
CA LYS A 21 -5.75 -7.04 -8.15
C LYS A 21 -4.71 -7.90 -8.84
N HIS A 22 -3.97 -7.33 -9.78
CA HIS A 22 -3.06 -8.07 -10.66
C HIS A 22 -1.67 -7.43 -10.70
N LEU A 23 -0.64 -8.24 -10.99
CA LEU A 23 0.74 -7.76 -11.13
C LEU A 23 0.87 -6.71 -12.23
N THR A 24 0.13 -6.86 -13.33
CA THR A 24 0.11 -5.88 -14.42
C THR A 24 -0.40 -4.50 -13.97
N GLU A 25 -1.38 -4.46 -13.07
CA GLU A 25 -1.88 -3.20 -12.49
C GLU A 25 -0.84 -2.57 -11.55
N LEU A 26 -0.12 -3.40 -10.78
CA LEU A 26 0.99 -2.95 -9.94
C LEU A 26 2.12 -2.35 -10.78
N GLU A 27 2.53 -3.03 -11.85
CA GLU A 27 3.58 -2.56 -12.76
C GLU A 27 3.16 -1.28 -13.48
N SER A 28 1.93 -1.21 -13.99
CA SER A 28 1.40 -0.01 -14.63
C SER A 28 1.37 1.17 -13.65
N PHE A 29 0.93 0.94 -12.41
CA PHE A 29 0.88 2.00 -11.41
C PHE A 29 2.27 2.45 -10.98
N GLU A 30 3.21 1.52 -10.83
CA GLU A 30 4.62 1.81 -10.55
C GLU A 30 5.25 2.69 -11.65
N GLN A 31 4.95 2.42 -12.93
CA GLN A 31 5.40 3.28 -14.03
C GLN A 31 4.77 4.68 -13.96
N GLN A 32 3.46 4.77 -13.70
CA GLN A 32 2.79 6.06 -13.53
C GLN A 32 3.39 6.88 -12.37
N LEU A 33 3.74 6.24 -11.24
CA LEU A 33 4.40 6.91 -10.12
C LEU A 33 5.75 7.52 -10.51
N LYS A 34 6.51 6.85 -11.39
CA LYS A 34 7.82 7.32 -11.87
C LYS A 34 7.72 8.43 -12.91
N THR A 35 6.70 8.40 -13.76
CA THR A 35 6.57 9.33 -14.90
C THR A 35 5.71 10.55 -14.55
N GLU A 36 4.64 10.37 -13.79
CA GLU A 36 3.60 11.39 -13.59
C GLU A 36 3.62 11.97 -12.17
N LYS A 37 4.14 13.20 -12.05
CA LYS A 37 4.21 13.92 -10.76
C LYS A 37 2.83 14.14 -10.11
N SER A 38 1.77 14.29 -10.90
CA SER A 38 0.39 14.43 -10.41
C SER A 38 -0.07 13.16 -9.70
N ILE A 39 0.15 11.98 -10.31
CA ILE A 39 -0.17 10.67 -9.74
C ILE A 39 0.61 10.44 -8.45
N LEU A 40 1.92 10.72 -8.46
CA LEU A 40 2.77 10.62 -7.28
C LEU A 40 2.23 11.46 -6.11
N LYS A 41 1.89 12.74 -6.35
CA LYS A 41 1.32 13.62 -5.32
C LYS A 41 -0.02 13.12 -4.81
N SER A 42 -0.87 12.59 -5.70
CA SER A 42 -2.17 12.01 -5.31
C SER A 42 -1.97 10.77 -4.45
N TYR A 43 -1.02 9.89 -4.79
CA TYR A 43 -0.68 8.72 -4.00
C TYR A 43 -0.14 9.09 -2.62
N GLN A 44 0.76 10.08 -2.55
CA GLN A 44 1.26 10.60 -1.27
C GLN A 44 0.12 11.16 -0.39
N LYS A 45 -0.82 11.90 -0.97
CA LYS A 45 -2.01 12.40 -0.23
C LYS A 45 -2.89 11.25 0.26
N PHE A 46 -3.09 10.24 -0.58
CA PHE A 46 -3.83 9.04 -0.21
C PHE A 46 -3.18 8.29 0.96
N ILE A 47 -1.86 8.09 0.98
CA ILE A 47 -1.18 7.46 2.11
C ILE A 47 -1.40 8.28 3.39
N LYS A 48 -1.24 9.61 3.30
CA LYS A 48 -1.43 10.53 4.44
C LYS A 48 -2.85 10.49 5.02
N SER A 49 -3.88 10.31 4.17
CA SER A 49 -5.27 10.22 4.64
C SER A 49 -5.60 8.91 5.34
N ILE A 50 -4.84 7.83 5.08
CA ILE A 50 -5.04 6.55 5.78
C ILE A 50 -4.66 6.70 7.26
N GLY A 51 -3.44 7.19 7.53
CA GLY A 51 -2.90 7.31 8.89
C GLY A 51 -2.79 5.97 9.63
N GLY A 52 -2.49 6.04 10.93
CA GLY A 52 -2.44 4.88 11.81
C GLY A 52 -1.95 5.26 13.19
N ASN A 53 -2.34 4.48 14.20
CA ASN A 53 -1.96 4.78 15.59
C ASN A 53 -0.50 4.40 15.88
N THR A 54 0.02 3.41 15.16
CA THR A 54 1.42 2.94 15.23
C THR A 54 1.93 2.67 13.81
N TYR A 55 3.24 2.54 13.63
CA TYR A 55 3.78 2.19 12.31
C TYR A 55 3.25 0.85 11.79
N LYS A 56 3.08 -0.16 12.66
CA LYS A 56 2.54 -1.47 12.28
C LYS A 56 1.09 -1.37 11.83
N ASP A 57 0.28 -0.62 12.57
CA ASP A 57 -1.12 -0.35 12.23
C ASP A 57 -1.21 0.38 10.89
N PHE A 58 -0.41 1.43 10.71
CA PHE A 58 -0.36 2.20 9.48
C PHE A 58 0.02 1.32 8.28
N VAL A 59 1.13 0.57 8.37
CA VAL A 59 1.54 -0.37 7.31
C VAL A 59 0.42 -1.35 6.98
N SER A 60 -0.24 -1.92 7.99
CA SER A 60 -1.35 -2.86 7.79
C SER A 60 -2.55 -2.21 7.10
N ARG A 61 -2.95 -1.00 7.51
CA ARG A 61 -4.07 -0.24 6.92
C ARG A 61 -3.74 0.19 5.49
N LEU A 62 -2.52 0.64 5.24
CA LEU A 62 -2.03 0.96 3.90
C LEU A 62 -2.12 -0.27 2.99
N CYS A 63 -1.53 -1.39 3.40
CA CYS A 63 -1.47 -2.59 2.58
C CYS A 63 -2.88 -3.11 2.23
N LYS A 64 -3.81 -3.09 3.18
CA LYS A 64 -5.22 -3.47 2.96
C LYS A 64 -5.94 -2.57 1.96
N ASN A 65 -5.59 -1.28 1.89
CA ASN A 65 -6.20 -0.36 0.94
C ASN A 65 -5.55 -0.45 -0.45
N VAL A 66 -4.25 -0.78 -0.53
CA VAL A 66 -3.49 -0.78 -1.80
C VAL A 66 -3.53 -2.13 -2.51
N PHE A 67 -3.47 -3.25 -1.78
CA PHE A 67 -3.34 -4.59 -2.35
C PHE A 67 -4.52 -5.48 -1.97
N THR A 68 -5.04 -6.23 -2.93
CA THR A 68 -5.86 -7.40 -2.61
C THR A 68 -5.02 -8.52 -2.00
N ASN A 69 -5.65 -9.45 -1.25
CA ASN A 69 -4.93 -10.60 -0.71
C ASN A 69 -4.36 -11.50 -1.81
N SER A 70 -5.06 -11.63 -2.94
CA SER A 70 -4.59 -12.39 -4.12
C SER A 70 -3.33 -11.80 -4.72
N LEU A 71 -3.28 -10.48 -4.95
CA LEU A 71 -2.07 -9.81 -5.41
C LEU A 71 -0.93 -9.93 -4.38
N ALA A 72 -1.24 -9.71 -3.10
CA ALA A 72 -0.26 -9.76 -2.04
C ALA A 72 0.39 -11.16 -1.88
N GLU A 73 -0.33 -12.25 -2.16
CA GLU A 73 0.22 -13.61 -2.15
C GLU A 73 1.28 -13.82 -3.23
N CYS A 74 1.16 -13.13 -4.38
CA CYS A 74 2.14 -13.17 -5.47
C CYS A 74 3.39 -12.31 -5.20
N CYS A 75 3.39 -11.50 -4.14
CA CYS A 75 4.46 -10.58 -3.80
C CYS A 75 5.29 -11.08 -2.62
N SER A 76 6.53 -10.60 -2.52
CA SER A 76 7.34 -10.72 -1.32
C SER A 76 8.31 -9.55 -1.23
N TRP A 77 8.86 -9.28 -0.04
CA TRP A 77 9.76 -8.13 0.12
C TRP A 77 10.96 -8.19 -0.84
N LEU A 78 11.68 -9.31 -0.85
CA LEU A 78 12.90 -9.51 -1.65
C LEU A 78 12.73 -10.42 -2.88
N GLY A 79 11.50 -10.76 -3.27
CA GLY A 79 11.24 -11.63 -4.44
C GLY A 79 11.60 -13.11 -4.25
N ARG A 80 11.51 -13.64 -3.02
CA ARG A 80 11.84 -15.05 -2.75
C ARG A 80 10.77 -15.98 -3.30
N LYS A 81 11.16 -17.22 -3.66
CA LYS A 81 10.26 -18.28 -4.15
C LYS A 81 9.45 -17.90 -5.40
N ASN A 82 10.07 -17.18 -6.34
CA ASN A 82 9.44 -16.67 -7.56
C ASN A 82 8.30 -15.66 -7.34
N ASN A 83 8.20 -15.06 -6.15
CA ASN A 83 7.30 -13.94 -5.91
C ASN A 83 7.89 -12.65 -6.49
N TYR A 84 7.01 -11.70 -6.83
CA TYR A 84 7.41 -10.37 -7.26
C TYR A 84 8.06 -9.59 -6.11
N ALA A 85 9.25 -9.04 -6.34
CA ALA A 85 9.98 -8.24 -5.35
C ALA A 85 9.40 -6.83 -5.28
N ILE A 86 9.00 -6.39 -4.08
CA ILE A 86 8.40 -5.06 -3.90
C ILE A 86 9.33 -4.03 -3.25
N SER A 87 10.45 -4.45 -2.65
CA SER A 87 11.28 -3.59 -1.79
C SER A 87 11.88 -2.36 -2.48
N SER A 88 12.05 -2.42 -3.81
CA SER A 88 12.62 -1.33 -4.61
C SER A 88 11.58 -0.48 -5.33
N LEU A 89 10.30 -0.81 -5.20
CA LEU A 89 9.22 -0.11 -5.89
C LEU A 89 8.95 1.25 -5.24
N GLU A 90 8.66 2.23 -6.08
CA GLU A 90 8.28 3.59 -5.70
C GLU A 90 7.04 3.59 -4.82
N ILE A 91 6.08 2.70 -5.11
CA ILE A 91 4.89 2.50 -4.25
C ILE A 91 5.28 2.22 -2.78
N THR A 92 6.33 1.43 -2.55
CA THR A 92 6.78 1.08 -1.19
C THR A 92 7.68 2.14 -0.58
N ASN A 93 8.50 2.81 -1.39
CA ASN A 93 9.41 3.86 -0.93
C ASN A 93 8.64 5.12 -0.51
N GLN A 94 7.66 5.54 -1.30
CA GLN A 94 6.82 6.70 -0.95
C GLN A 94 5.97 6.47 0.30
N ALA A 95 5.49 5.24 0.47
CA ALA A 95 4.85 4.81 1.71
C ALA A 95 5.79 4.89 2.92
N PHE A 96 7.03 4.43 2.78
CA PHE A 96 8.03 4.53 3.84
C PHE A 96 8.26 5.99 4.25
N GLU A 97 8.50 6.89 3.30
CA GLU A 97 8.80 8.30 3.60
C GLU A 97 7.68 8.95 4.44
N ILE A 98 6.42 8.68 4.09
CA ILE A 98 5.26 9.26 4.79
C ILE A 98 5.09 8.64 6.18
N ILE A 99 5.16 7.30 6.27
CA ILE A 99 4.98 6.60 7.54
C ILE A 99 6.12 6.98 8.50
N HIS A 100 7.37 7.01 8.02
CA HIS A 100 8.52 7.46 8.79
C HIS A 100 8.31 8.89 9.33
N GLN A 101 7.85 9.82 8.50
CA GLN A 101 7.61 11.20 8.93
C GLN A 101 6.61 11.29 10.09
N GLN A 102 5.54 10.48 10.06
CA GLN A 102 4.45 10.53 11.04
C GLN A 102 4.71 9.69 12.30
N THR A 103 5.38 8.54 12.18
CA THR A 103 5.54 7.58 13.30
C THR A 103 6.98 7.44 13.77
N LYS A 104 7.94 8.06 13.08
CA LYS A 104 9.39 7.97 13.35
C LYS A 104 9.95 6.54 13.34
N CYS A 105 9.30 5.61 12.64
CA CYS A 105 9.82 4.24 12.54
C CYS A 105 11.07 4.20 11.66
N THR A 106 12.01 3.34 11.99
CA THR A 106 13.17 3.08 11.14
C THR A 106 12.77 2.35 9.85
N ARG A 107 13.64 2.41 8.84
CA ARG A 107 13.47 1.61 7.62
C ARG A 107 13.33 0.12 7.95
N LYS A 108 14.17 -0.40 8.85
CA LYS A 108 14.11 -1.81 9.24
C LYS A 108 12.78 -2.23 9.85
N GLU A 109 12.19 -1.41 10.70
CA GLU A 109 10.87 -1.67 11.29
C GLU A 109 9.77 -1.69 10.23
N TYR A 110 9.79 -0.73 9.31
CA TYR A 110 8.84 -0.67 8.19
C TYR A 110 8.95 -1.90 7.29
N GLU A 111 10.16 -2.25 6.85
CA GLU A 111 10.43 -3.43 6.02
C GLU A 111 9.93 -4.71 6.68
N THR A 112 10.20 -4.86 7.98
CA THR A 112 9.79 -6.03 8.75
C THR A 112 8.26 -6.11 8.83
N ALA A 113 7.59 -5.02 9.17
CA ALA A 113 6.13 -4.97 9.25
C ALA A 113 5.46 -5.25 7.90
N PHE A 114 5.99 -4.70 6.80
CA PHE A 114 5.45 -4.91 5.46
C PHE A 114 5.67 -6.36 5.01
N ALA A 115 6.88 -6.89 5.17
CA ALA A 115 7.20 -8.27 4.83
C ALA A 115 6.36 -9.27 5.63
N GLU A 116 6.16 -9.04 6.92
CA GLU A 116 5.26 -9.84 7.75
C GLU A 116 3.82 -9.78 7.24
N TRP A 117 3.33 -8.60 6.88
CA TRP A 117 2.00 -8.46 6.32
C TRP A 117 1.85 -9.28 5.04
N LEU A 118 2.80 -9.20 4.10
CA LEU A 118 2.79 -10.01 2.87
C LEU A 118 2.84 -11.51 3.16
N ARG A 119 3.66 -11.94 4.12
CA ARG A 119 3.80 -13.37 4.49
C ARG A 119 2.44 -13.99 4.86
N HIS A 120 1.55 -13.22 5.48
CA HIS A 120 0.23 -13.66 5.88
C HIS A 120 -0.85 -13.50 4.79
N ALA A 121 -0.52 -13.05 3.57
CA ALA A 121 -1.47 -12.80 2.49
C ALA A 121 -2.29 -14.05 2.11
N LYS A 122 -1.62 -15.18 1.89
CA LYS A 122 -2.29 -16.47 1.60
C LYS A 122 -3.30 -16.85 2.68
N GLN A 123 -2.89 -16.74 3.95
CA GLN A 123 -3.75 -17.05 5.09
C GLN A 123 -4.97 -16.12 5.16
N ARG A 124 -4.79 -14.83 4.84
CA ARG A 124 -5.91 -13.87 4.76
C ARG A 124 -6.86 -14.20 3.62
N ARG A 125 -6.36 -14.52 2.42
CA ARG A 125 -7.19 -14.92 1.27
C ARG A 125 -8.05 -16.14 1.58
N VAL A 126 -7.45 -17.19 2.15
CA VAL A 126 -8.18 -18.41 2.51
C VAL A 126 -9.27 -18.17 3.57
N ARG A 127 -9.08 -17.18 4.46
CA ARG A 127 -10.13 -16.78 5.43
C ARG A 127 -11.24 -15.99 4.77
N GLU A 128 -10.92 -15.15 3.79
CA GLU A 128 -11.88 -14.37 3.01
C GLU A 128 -12.78 -15.28 2.16
N GLU A 129 -12.25 -16.35 1.57
CA GLU A 129 -13.03 -17.32 0.76
C GLU A 129 -13.97 -18.22 1.59
N LYS A 130 -13.79 -18.26 2.91
CA LYS A 130 -14.59 -19.11 3.82
C LYS A 130 -15.76 -18.37 4.49
N ASN A 131 -15.81 -17.05 4.34
CA ASN A 131 -16.84 -16.18 4.92
C ASN A 131 -17.81 -15.72 3.84
#